data_AF-A0A9C8WSX6-F1
#
_entry.id   AF-A0A9C8WSX6-F1
#
_cell.length_a   1.000
_cell.length_b   1.000
_cell.length_c   1.000
_cell.angle_alpha   90.00
_cell.angle_beta   90.00
_cell.angle_gamma   90.00
#
_symmetry.space_group_name_H-M   'P 1'
#
loop_
_entity.id
_entity.type
_entity.pdbx_description
1 polymer ?
#
loop_
_entity_poly.entity_id
_entity_poly.type
_entity_poly.pdbx_seq_one_letter_code
_entity_poly.pdbx_strand_id
1 'polypeptide(L)'
;MALRQNQRKVSQLEVFQTFRDGYRENDALRIEGLQSLLAIRKKKARLQERDRQRVEQRYGKNSEQLKRVESKQNGNIGFISGLKMELNRAGTRPEKVAAEDWVVKGRVYDRLGEPLANAKVVLYGMDGTKVPKVSATTTDSNGNYRLLFKGRKKDVVEVASDQELYRLLGGMWIKGSEKDGMGERIRTNINIRRKAGVFVRASFGKRKPISADSIPMVARPGVSHYRDLILNFDQYEGLKPTDDNPIHTTRFLGNSATRELHDLENEKQGCRIGMMRFDHRIYFKTIESAQDAGYDFCAYCFGRDKSKR
;
A
#
# COMPACT_ATOMS: atom_id res chain seq x y z
N MET A 1 28.30 -4.86 54.93
CA MET A 1 27.64 -3.63 54.44
C MET A 1 26.68 -4.00 53.33
N ALA A 2 25.37 -3.90 53.56
CA ALA A 2 24.37 -4.17 52.54
C ALA A 2 24.20 -2.93 51.65
N LEU A 3 24.60 -3.03 50.37
CA LEU A 3 24.32 -2.01 49.36
C LEU A 3 22.80 -1.99 49.11
N ARG A 4 22.09 -1.05 49.73
CA ARG A 4 20.70 -0.74 49.37
C ARG A 4 20.70 -0.25 47.93
N GLN A 5 20.31 -1.12 47.00
CA GLN A 5 20.03 -0.73 45.62
C GLN A 5 18.83 0.23 45.64
N ASN A 6 19.13 1.50 45.45
CA ASN A 6 18.11 2.55 45.37
C ASN A 6 17.42 2.43 44.00
N GLN A 7 16.36 1.63 43.93
CA GLN A 7 15.56 1.51 42.71
C GLN A 7 14.88 2.86 42.43
N ARG A 8 15.44 3.63 41.50
CA ARG A 8 14.81 4.84 40.98
C ARG A 8 13.49 4.43 40.32
N LYS A 9 12.38 4.98 40.82
CA LYS A 9 11.06 4.85 40.18
C LYS A 9 11.05 5.74 38.92
N VAL A 10 11.27 5.14 37.76
CA VAL A 10 11.09 5.80 36.46
C VAL A 10 9.59 5.93 36.21
N SER A 11 9.12 7.14 35.88
CA SER A 11 7.70 7.36 35.61
C SER A 11 7.30 6.81 34.23
N GLN A 12 6.05 6.37 34.05
CA GLN A 12 5.57 5.96 32.73
C GLN A 12 5.70 7.11 31.71
N LEU A 13 5.49 8.35 32.14
CA LEU A 13 5.64 9.54 31.29
C LEU A 13 7.08 9.68 30.75
N GLU A 14 8.09 9.45 31.59
CA GLU A 14 9.51 9.49 31.23
C GLU A 14 9.87 8.38 30.22
N VAL A 15 9.33 7.18 30.41
CA VAL A 15 9.45 6.07 29.45
C VAL A 15 8.84 6.45 28.11
N PHE A 16 7.60 6.97 28.10
CA PHE A 16 6.93 7.42 26.87
C PHE A 16 7.68 8.55 26.16
N GLN A 17 8.25 9.51 26.91
CA GLN A 17 9.05 10.59 26.35
C GLN A 17 10.32 10.05 25.68
N THR A 18 11.07 9.19 26.37
CA THR A 18 12.27 8.52 25.81
C THR A 18 11.95 7.77 24.53
N PHE A 19 10.87 6.98 24.49
CA PHE A 19 10.46 6.28 23.27
C PHE A 19 10.13 7.27 22.14
N ARG A 20 9.32 8.29 22.42
CA ARG A 20 8.91 9.28 21.42
C ARG A 20 10.12 10.02 20.85
N ASP A 21 11.07 10.39 21.69
CA ASP A 21 12.24 11.14 21.27
C ASP A 21 13.21 10.25 20.48
N GLY A 22 13.38 8.98 20.90
CA GLY A 22 14.09 7.97 20.11
C GLY A 22 13.46 7.69 18.75
N TYR A 23 12.12 7.66 18.64
CA TYR A 23 11.44 7.54 17.33
C TYR A 23 11.72 8.74 16.43
N ARG A 24 11.73 9.96 16.98
CA ARG A 24 12.01 11.18 16.21
C ARG A 24 13.44 11.23 15.71
N GLU A 25 14.40 10.85 16.55
CA GLU A 25 15.81 10.76 16.16
C GLU A 25 16.01 9.70 15.08
N ASN A 26 15.40 8.51 15.24
CA ASN A 26 15.43 7.46 14.23
C ASN A 26 14.80 7.91 12.90
N ASP A 27 13.70 8.66 12.92
CA ASP A 27 13.10 9.21 11.70
C ASP A 27 14.01 10.27 11.05
N ALA A 28 14.70 11.11 11.81
CA ALA A 28 15.65 12.07 11.28
C ALA A 28 16.83 11.36 10.58
N LEU A 29 17.44 10.37 11.23
CA LEU A 29 18.50 9.55 10.64
C LEU A 29 18.03 8.78 9.41
N ARG A 30 16.79 8.27 9.42
CA ARG A 30 16.16 7.61 8.27
C ARG A 30 16.00 8.58 7.09
N ILE A 31 15.52 9.80 7.34
CA ILE A 31 15.39 10.84 6.31
C ILE A 31 16.75 11.14 5.69
N GLU A 32 17.80 11.32 6.49
CA GLU A 32 19.17 11.56 6.01
C GLU A 32 19.71 10.40 5.15
N GLY A 33 19.52 9.16 5.62
CA GLY A 33 19.91 7.96 4.88
C GLY A 33 19.18 7.85 3.54
N LEU A 34 17.87 8.13 3.52
CA LEU A 34 17.06 8.14 2.29
C LEU A 34 17.51 9.24 1.33
N GLN A 35 17.83 10.44 1.81
CA GLN A 35 18.35 11.55 1.00
C GLN A 35 19.69 11.19 0.35
N SER A 36 20.60 10.61 1.12
CA SER A 36 21.92 10.17 0.64
C SER A 36 21.79 9.10 -0.45
N LEU A 37 20.93 8.10 -0.22
CA LEU A 37 20.66 7.04 -1.19
C LEU A 37 20.00 7.60 -2.46
N LEU A 38 19.07 8.54 -2.33
CA LEU A 38 18.44 9.23 -3.45
C LEU A 38 19.47 10.00 -4.30
N ALA A 39 20.41 10.69 -3.66
CA ALA A 39 21.48 11.41 -4.36
C ALA A 39 22.38 10.46 -5.16
N ILE A 40 22.77 9.32 -4.59
CA ILE A 40 23.56 8.28 -5.28
C ILE A 40 22.79 7.74 -6.49
N ARG A 41 21.50 7.44 -6.33
CA ARG A 41 20.66 6.87 -7.39
C ARG A 41 20.42 7.86 -8.54
N LYS A 42 20.24 9.15 -8.22
CA LYS A 42 20.19 10.23 -9.22
C LYS A 42 21.49 10.34 -10.00
N LYS A 43 22.65 10.26 -9.35
CA LYS A 43 23.96 10.22 -10.04
C LYS A 43 24.06 9.01 -10.97
N LYS A 44 23.65 7.82 -10.51
CA LYS A 44 23.60 6.60 -11.33
C LYS A 44 22.68 6.76 -12.55
N ALA A 45 21.51 7.37 -12.40
CA ALA A 45 20.59 7.60 -13.51
C ALA A 45 21.22 8.47 -14.61
N ARG A 46 21.96 9.51 -14.24
CA ARG A 46 22.69 10.35 -15.21
C ARG A 46 23.77 9.57 -15.97
N LEU A 47 24.49 8.68 -15.29
CA LEU A 47 25.47 7.81 -15.94
C LEU A 47 24.81 6.82 -16.89
N GLN A 48 23.69 6.22 -16.49
CA GLN A 48 22.90 5.32 -17.33
C GLN A 48 22.35 6.01 -18.58
N GLU A 49 21.91 7.27 -18.47
CA GLU A 49 21.43 8.03 -19.62
C GLU A 49 22.55 8.29 -20.65
N ARG A 50 23.75 8.65 -20.20
CA ARG A 50 24.91 8.77 -21.11
C ARG A 50 25.27 7.45 -21.77
N ASP A 51 25.20 6.36 -21.00
CA ASP A 51 25.44 5.01 -21.52
C ASP A 51 24.39 4.63 -22.57
N ARG A 52 23.11 4.94 -22.31
CA ARG A 52 22.00 4.75 -23.27
C ARG A 52 22.28 5.47 -24.58
N GLN A 53 22.64 6.75 -24.53
CA GLN A 53 22.96 7.55 -25.72
C GLN A 53 24.15 6.98 -26.49
N ARG A 54 25.22 6.57 -25.79
CA ARG A 54 26.40 5.94 -26.40
C ARG A 54 26.06 4.63 -27.10
N VAL A 55 25.26 3.78 -26.45
CA VAL A 55 24.83 2.49 -27.01
C VAL A 55 23.88 2.69 -28.19
N GLU A 56 22.95 3.64 -28.10
CA GLU A 56 22.05 4.02 -29.20
C GLU A 56 22.84 4.49 -30.43
N GLN A 57 23.85 5.35 -30.24
CA GLN A 57 24.72 5.82 -31.33
C GLN A 57 25.53 4.68 -31.96
N ARG A 58 26.01 3.73 -31.16
CA ARG A 58 26.89 2.65 -31.64
C ARG A 58 26.14 1.49 -32.29
N TYR A 59 24.97 1.13 -31.78
CA TYR A 59 24.25 -0.09 -32.16
C TYR A 59 22.87 0.19 -32.77
N GLY A 60 22.38 1.43 -32.73
CA GLY A 60 21.06 1.81 -33.23
C GLY A 60 19.94 1.64 -32.21
N LYS A 61 18.79 2.25 -32.53
CA LYS A 61 17.59 2.37 -31.67
C LYS A 61 16.87 1.06 -31.34
N ASN A 62 17.10 0.02 -32.13
CA ASN A 62 16.41 -1.27 -31.96
C ASN A 62 17.34 -2.38 -31.45
N SER A 63 18.57 -2.03 -31.06
CA SER A 63 19.56 -3.01 -30.60
C SER A 63 19.16 -3.65 -29.26
N GLU A 64 19.49 -4.92 -29.10
CA GLU A 64 19.28 -5.66 -27.85
C GLU A 64 20.10 -5.05 -26.69
N GLN A 65 21.27 -4.49 -27.01
CA GLN A 65 22.12 -3.76 -26.08
C GLN A 65 21.41 -2.52 -25.52
N LEU A 66 20.71 -1.75 -26.37
CA LEU A 66 19.97 -0.57 -25.92
C LEU A 66 18.83 -0.96 -24.99
N LYS A 67 18.03 -1.99 -25.35
CA LYS A 67 16.94 -2.50 -24.51
C LYS A 67 17.40 -2.90 -23.11
N ARG A 68 18.59 -3.53 -23.00
CA ARG A 68 19.19 -3.89 -21.71
C ARG A 68 19.56 -2.68 -20.86
N VAL A 69 20.09 -1.62 -21.48
CA VAL A 69 20.41 -0.37 -20.76
C VAL A 69 19.13 0.33 -20.31
N GLU A 70 18.12 0.41 -21.18
CA GLU A 70 16.81 0.99 -20.88
C GLU A 70 16.11 0.24 -19.74
N SER A 71 16.15 -1.09 -19.73
CA SER A 71 15.62 -1.90 -18.63
C SER A 71 16.28 -1.56 -17.29
N LYS A 72 17.62 -1.42 -17.27
CA LYS A 72 18.37 -0.98 -16.06
C LYS A 72 18.03 0.44 -15.64
N GLN A 73 17.81 1.33 -16.60
CA GLN A 73 17.42 2.72 -16.33
C GLN A 73 16.01 2.78 -15.74
N ASN A 74 15.05 2.06 -16.33
CA ASN A 74 13.68 1.96 -15.85
C ASN A 74 13.61 1.40 -14.42
N GLY A 75 14.40 0.35 -14.11
CA GLY A 75 14.52 -0.16 -12.74
C GLY A 75 15.08 0.88 -11.77
N ASN A 76 16.06 1.68 -12.19
CA ASN A 76 16.61 2.74 -11.35
C ASN A 76 15.66 3.93 -11.18
N ILE A 77 14.87 4.29 -12.20
CA ILE A 77 13.80 5.29 -12.12
C ILE A 77 12.74 4.86 -11.10
N GLY A 78 12.29 3.60 -11.15
CA GLY A 78 11.37 3.05 -10.16
C GLY A 78 11.92 3.13 -8.73
N PHE A 79 13.22 2.85 -8.55
CA PHE A 79 13.87 2.98 -7.24
C PHE A 79 13.92 4.44 -6.76
N ILE A 80 14.26 5.39 -7.64
CA ILE A 80 14.24 6.83 -7.33
C ILE A 80 12.84 7.29 -6.93
N SER A 81 11.81 6.87 -7.67
CA SER A 81 10.41 7.16 -7.38
C SER A 81 10.03 6.66 -5.97
N GLY A 82 10.30 5.39 -5.67
CA GLY A 82 10.05 4.81 -4.35
C GLY A 82 10.78 5.53 -3.21
N LEU A 83 12.04 5.94 -3.42
CA LEU A 83 12.79 6.73 -2.43
C LEU A 83 12.18 8.10 -2.17
N LYS A 84 11.70 8.81 -3.21
CA LYS A 84 11.04 10.10 -3.03
C LYS A 84 9.77 9.96 -2.20
N MET A 85 8.95 8.97 -2.52
CA MET A 85 7.72 8.68 -1.77
C MET A 85 8.03 8.35 -0.31
N GLU A 86 9.04 7.52 -0.07
CA GLU A 86 9.43 7.12 1.27
C GLU A 86 10.03 8.28 2.08
N LEU A 87 10.83 9.13 1.45
CA LEU A 87 11.35 10.36 2.05
C LEU A 87 10.21 11.31 2.47
N ASN A 88 9.22 11.48 1.61
CA ASN A 88 8.04 12.29 1.90
C ASN A 88 7.20 11.71 3.05
N ARG A 89 7.05 10.38 3.07
CA ARG A 89 6.34 9.67 4.14
C ARG A 89 7.06 9.83 5.48
N ALA A 90 8.37 9.60 5.53
CA ALA A 90 9.18 9.76 6.73
C ALA A 90 9.14 11.21 7.25
N GLY A 91 9.09 12.20 6.35
CA GLY A 91 8.95 13.61 6.72
C GLY A 91 7.54 14.03 7.18
N THR A 92 6.53 13.17 7.04
CA THR A 92 5.15 13.52 7.39
C THR A 92 4.88 13.30 8.86
N ARG A 93 4.61 14.39 9.58
CA ARG A 93 4.24 14.30 11.00
C ARG A 93 2.85 13.68 11.18
N PRO A 94 2.65 12.83 12.21
CA PRO A 94 1.32 12.43 12.65
C PRO A 94 0.47 13.67 12.92
N GLU A 95 -0.74 13.70 12.39
CA GLU A 95 -1.70 14.78 12.66
C GLU A 95 -2.48 14.45 13.93
N LYS A 96 -2.67 15.45 14.79
CA LYS A 96 -3.58 15.32 15.92
C LYS A 96 -5.02 15.40 15.39
N VAL A 97 -5.79 14.35 15.61
CA VAL A 97 -7.19 14.26 15.18
C VAL A 97 -8.08 14.38 16.42
N ALA A 98 -9.22 15.07 16.29
CA ALA A 98 -10.21 15.13 17.36
C ALA A 98 -10.74 13.72 17.68
N ALA A 99 -11.15 13.47 18.92
CA ALA A 99 -11.53 12.12 19.39
C ALA A 99 -12.71 11.53 18.59
N GLU A 100 -13.57 12.38 18.04
CA GLU A 100 -14.74 12.06 17.23
C GLU A 100 -14.46 11.97 15.72
N ASP A 101 -13.30 12.45 15.28
CA ASP A 101 -12.97 12.56 13.86
C ASP A 101 -12.11 11.38 13.40
N TRP A 102 -12.23 11.04 12.12
CA TRP A 102 -11.32 10.12 11.44
C TRP A 102 -10.76 10.82 10.21
N VAL A 103 -9.44 10.81 10.06
CA VAL A 103 -8.75 11.51 8.97
C VAL A 103 -8.02 10.50 8.10
N VAL A 104 -8.21 10.57 6.79
CA VAL A 104 -7.34 9.91 5.82
C VAL A 104 -6.60 10.97 5.05
N LYS A 105 -5.27 10.91 5.06
CA LYS A 105 -4.42 11.85 4.35
C LYS A 105 -3.34 11.11 3.57
N GLY A 106 -2.69 11.81 2.67
CA GLY A 106 -1.52 11.30 1.98
C GLY A 106 -1.22 12.11 0.75
N ARG A 107 -0.49 11.50 -0.19
CA ARG A 107 -0.13 12.15 -1.45
C ARG A 107 -0.50 11.31 -2.66
N VAL A 108 -0.75 11.98 -3.77
CA VAL A 108 -0.90 11.35 -5.08
C VAL A 108 0.35 11.65 -5.89
N TYR A 109 0.96 10.61 -6.45
CA TYR A 109 2.14 10.69 -7.28
C TYR A 109 1.87 10.16 -8.68
N ASP A 110 2.69 10.56 -9.64
CA ASP A 110 2.84 9.83 -10.89
C ASP A 110 3.80 8.64 -10.73
N ARG A 111 4.07 7.92 -11.82
CA ARG A 111 4.99 6.78 -11.85
C ARG A 111 6.46 7.18 -11.57
N LEU A 112 6.84 8.43 -11.86
CA LEU A 112 8.18 8.97 -11.63
C LEU A 112 8.38 9.44 -10.17
N GLY A 113 7.32 9.34 -9.36
CA GLY A 113 7.31 9.76 -7.96
C GLY A 113 7.21 11.27 -7.81
N GLU A 114 6.76 11.97 -8.86
CA GLU A 114 6.46 13.39 -8.79
C GLU A 114 5.04 13.60 -8.25
N PRO A 115 4.82 14.60 -7.40
CA PRO A 115 3.50 14.88 -6.85
C PRO A 115 2.53 15.36 -7.95
N LEU A 116 1.28 14.89 -7.89
CA LEU A 116 0.23 15.26 -8.82
C LEU A 116 -0.78 16.21 -8.18
N ALA A 117 -0.81 17.46 -8.66
CA ALA A 117 -1.79 18.46 -8.25
C ALA A 117 -3.15 18.25 -8.92
N ASN A 118 -4.23 18.73 -8.30
CA ASN A 118 -5.60 18.65 -8.85
C ASN A 118 -6.13 17.22 -9.10
N ALA A 119 -5.49 16.20 -8.55
CA ALA A 119 -6.02 14.84 -8.56
C ALA A 119 -7.22 14.76 -7.62
N LYS A 120 -8.36 14.28 -8.10
CA LYS A 120 -9.58 14.09 -7.31
C LYS A 120 -9.48 12.79 -6.54
N VAL A 121 -9.57 12.88 -5.21
CA VAL A 121 -9.44 11.77 -4.27
C VAL A 121 -10.77 11.52 -3.55
N VAL A 122 -11.18 10.26 -3.48
CA VAL A 122 -12.49 9.83 -2.97
C VAL A 122 -12.34 8.54 -2.15
N LEU A 123 -13.12 8.37 -1.09
CA LEU A 123 -13.26 7.11 -0.36
C LEU A 123 -14.35 6.23 -0.96
N TYR A 124 -14.06 4.94 -1.10
CA TYR A 124 -14.97 3.91 -1.56
C TYR A 124 -15.12 2.81 -0.51
N GLY A 125 -16.32 2.24 -0.40
CA GLY A 125 -16.55 1.01 0.34
C GLY A 125 -16.00 -0.22 -0.38
N MET A 126 -16.01 -1.38 0.29
CA MET A 126 -15.60 -2.65 -0.33
C MET A 126 -16.49 -3.08 -1.49
N ASP A 127 -17.73 -2.60 -1.54
CA ASP A 127 -18.68 -2.80 -2.63
C ASP A 127 -18.41 -1.88 -3.84
N GLY A 128 -17.36 -1.05 -3.79
CA GLY A 128 -17.04 -0.11 -4.86
C GLY A 128 -17.94 1.12 -4.89
N THR A 129 -18.85 1.30 -3.93
CA THR A 129 -19.68 2.51 -3.84
C THR A 129 -18.94 3.64 -3.12
N LYS A 130 -19.24 4.89 -3.46
CA LYS A 130 -18.65 6.05 -2.76
C LYS A 130 -19.21 6.13 -1.34
N VAL A 131 -18.35 6.44 -0.38
CA VAL A 131 -18.80 6.65 1.00
C VAL A 131 -19.58 7.97 1.08
N PRO A 132 -20.91 7.96 1.32
CA PRO A 132 -21.77 9.15 1.11
C PRO A 132 -21.51 10.29 2.10
N LYS A 133 -20.88 9.99 3.25
CA LYS A 133 -20.58 10.97 4.31
C LYS A 133 -19.18 11.59 4.23
N VAL A 134 -18.37 11.20 3.24
CA VAL A 134 -17.02 11.78 3.06
C VAL A 134 -16.97 12.54 1.75
N SER A 135 -16.80 13.86 1.85
CA SER A 135 -16.58 14.71 0.69
C SER A 135 -15.32 14.30 -0.04
N ALA A 136 -15.40 14.23 -1.37
CA ALA A 136 -14.21 14.16 -2.20
C ALA A 136 -13.32 15.39 -1.96
N THR A 137 -12.01 15.22 -2.14
CA THR A 137 -11.05 16.33 -2.11
C THR A 137 -10.25 16.35 -3.40
N THR A 138 -9.54 17.44 -3.67
CA THR A 138 -8.51 17.52 -4.70
C THR A 138 -7.14 17.67 -4.05
N THR A 139 -6.10 17.19 -4.71
CA THR A 139 -4.74 17.37 -4.24
C THR A 139 -4.23 18.80 -4.48
N ASP A 140 -3.39 19.28 -3.56
CA ASP A 140 -2.69 20.56 -3.70
C ASP A 140 -1.50 20.48 -4.68
N SER A 141 -0.74 21.58 -4.84
CA SER A 141 0.43 21.64 -5.71
C SER A 141 1.54 20.64 -5.36
N ASN A 142 1.55 20.14 -4.12
CA ASN A 142 2.50 19.15 -3.62
C ASN A 142 1.90 17.73 -3.62
N GLY A 143 0.74 17.55 -4.26
CA GLY A 143 0.05 16.27 -4.34
C GLY A 143 -0.63 15.85 -3.05
N ASN A 144 -0.66 16.68 -1.99
CA ASN A 144 -1.27 16.31 -0.72
C ASN A 144 -2.79 16.31 -0.82
N TYR A 145 -3.43 15.36 -0.14
CA TYR A 145 -4.87 15.37 0.07
C TYR A 145 -5.21 15.08 1.53
N ARG A 146 -6.42 15.49 1.94
CA ARG A 146 -6.98 15.22 3.26
C ARG A 146 -8.49 14.99 3.16
N LEU A 147 -8.93 13.85 3.64
CA LEU A 147 -10.32 13.44 3.74
C LEU A 147 -10.69 13.40 5.22
N LEU A 148 -11.69 14.20 5.61
CA LEU A 148 -12.19 14.26 6.98
C LEU A 148 -13.53 13.55 7.06
N PHE A 149 -13.63 12.59 7.97
CA PHE A 149 -14.89 12.01 8.39
C PHE A 149 -15.20 12.48 9.82
N LYS A 150 -16.27 13.27 9.95
CA LYS A 150 -16.76 13.70 11.26
C LYS A 150 -17.70 12.64 11.81
N GLY A 151 -17.26 11.91 12.83
CA GLY A 151 -18.12 10.97 13.54
C GLY A 151 -19.15 11.75 14.36
N ARG A 152 -20.44 11.45 14.19
CA ARG A 152 -21.42 11.82 15.24
C ARG A 152 -21.20 10.84 16.39
N LYS A 153 -21.35 11.26 17.65
CA LYS A 153 -21.31 10.34 18.82
C LYS A 153 -22.17 9.07 18.64
N LYS A 154 -23.27 9.16 17.88
CA LYS A 154 -24.18 8.04 17.56
C LYS A 154 -23.70 7.11 16.43
N ASP A 155 -22.71 7.53 15.63
CA ASP A 155 -22.11 6.74 14.54
C ASP A 155 -20.86 5.97 15.01
N VAL A 156 -20.31 6.31 16.20
CA VAL A 156 -19.21 5.59 16.83
C VAL A 156 -19.78 4.34 17.49
N VAL A 157 -19.82 3.25 16.73
CA VAL A 157 -20.04 1.91 17.29
C VAL A 157 -18.87 1.66 18.25
N GLU A 158 -19.17 1.43 19.54
CA GLU A 158 -18.20 0.95 20.53
C GLU A 158 -17.34 -0.10 19.86
N VAL A 159 -16.04 0.18 19.78
CA VAL A 159 -15.09 -0.66 19.09
C VAL A 159 -15.11 -1.99 19.83
N ALA A 160 -15.83 -2.97 19.28
CA ALA A 160 -15.72 -4.38 19.63
C ALA A 160 -14.25 -4.65 19.92
N SER A 161 -13.96 -5.01 21.18
CA SER A 161 -12.61 -5.10 21.72
C SER A 161 -11.74 -5.92 20.77
N ASP A 162 -10.43 -5.68 20.74
CA ASP A 162 -9.54 -6.36 19.78
C ASP A 162 -9.69 -7.90 19.81
N GLN A 163 -10.17 -8.46 20.93
CA GLN A 163 -10.59 -9.86 21.10
C GLN A 163 -11.69 -10.34 20.14
N GLU A 164 -12.70 -9.53 19.83
CA GLU A 164 -13.76 -9.89 18.87
C GLU A 164 -13.27 -9.81 17.42
N LEU A 165 -12.34 -8.90 17.13
CA LEU A 165 -11.71 -8.80 15.80
C LEU A 165 -10.87 -10.06 15.51
N TYR A 166 -10.12 -10.54 16.52
CA TYR A 166 -9.36 -11.79 16.43
C TYR A 166 -10.27 -13.02 16.27
N ARG A 167 -11.43 -13.05 16.92
CA ARG A 167 -12.44 -14.12 16.74
C ARG A 167 -13.00 -14.17 15.31
N LEU A 168 -13.31 -13.01 14.73
CA LEU A 168 -13.88 -12.91 13.37
C LEU A 168 -12.86 -13.22 12.25
N LEU A 169 -11.57 -12.98 12.49
CA LEU A 169 -10.50 -13.22 11.52
C LEU A 169 -9.93 -14.65 11.58
N GLY A 170 -10.63 -15.60 12.22
CA GLY A 170 -10.26 -17.01 12.22
C GLY A 170 -9.31 -17.43 13.36
N GLY A 171 -9.32 -16.70 14.48
CA GLY A 171 -8.68 -17.14 15.72
C GLY A 171 -9.26 -18.46 16.22
N MET A 172 -8.43 -19.50 16.10
CA MET A 172 -8.53 -20.85 16.65
C MET A 172 -9.51 -21.02 17.83
N TRP A 173 -10.49 -21.92 17.66
CA TRP A 173 -11.50 -22.27 18.65
C TRP A 173 -10.87 -22.78 19.96
N ILE A 174 -11.02 -22.05 21.05
CA ILE A 174 -10.98 -22.64 22.39
C ILE A 174 -12.36 -23.28 22.60
N LYS A 175 -12.42 -24.61 22.56
CA LYS A 175 -13.63 -25.39 22.91
C LYS A 175 -13.92 -25.19 24.40
N GLY A 176 -14.83 -24.28 24.72
CA GLY A 176 -15.44 -24.10 26.04
C GLY A 176 -16.88 -24.57 26.01
N SER A 177 -17.23 -25.40 26.98
CA SER A 177 -18.43 -26.23 27.09
C SER A 177 -19.77 -25.52 26.94
N GLU A 178 -20.60 -26.14 26.11
CA GLU A 178 -21.97 -25.81 25.74
C GLU A 178 -22.94 -26.38 26.78
N LYS A 179 -23.15 -25.65 27.89
CA LYS A 179 -24.28 -25.88 28.81
C LYS A 179 -24.62 -24.54 29.46
N ASP A 180 -25.54 -23.80 28.85
CA ASP A 180 -26.60 -23.06 29.54
C ASP A 180 -27.48 -22.34 28.51
N GLY A 181 -28.78 -22.66 28.58
CA GLY A 181 -29.81 -22.28 27.61
C GLY A 181 -30.17 -20.80 27.64
N MET A 182 -29.30 -19.97 27.06
CA MET A 182 -29.52 -18.53 26.86
C MET A 182 -29.41 -18.16 25.37
N GLY A 183 -29.87 -19.05 24.48
CA GLY A 183 -29.60 -19.00 23.03
C GLY A 183 -30.54 -18.12 22.19
N GLU A 184 -31.63 -17.57 22.72
CA GLU A 184 -32.70 -17.05 21.85
C GLU A 184 -33.16 -15.60 22.08
N ARG A 185 -32.52 -14.84 22.97
CA ARG A 185 -32.93 -13.44 23.24
C ARG A 185 -31.87 -12.36 23.00
N ILE A 186 -30.75 -12.68 22.35
CA ILE A 186 -29.79 -11.70 21.83
C ILE A 186 -29.76 -11.79 20.29
N ARG A 187 -30.93 -11.67 19.65
CA ARG A 187 -31.06 -11.44 18.20
C ARG A 187 -31.64 -10.07 17.87
N THR A 188 -31.83 -9.21 18.87
CA THR A 188 -32.26 -7.83 18.69
C THR A 188 -31.07 -6.90 18.49
N ASN A 189 -30.92 -6.42 17.27
CA ASN A 189 -30.25 -5.16 16.91
C ASN A 189 -28.75 -5.02 17.17
N ILE A 190 -28.02 -6.14 17.10
CA ILE A 190 -26.63 -6.06 16.69
C ILE A 190 -26.61 -5.91 15.16
N ASN A 191 -27.01 -4.71 14.71
CA ASN A 191 -26.44 -4.11 13.51
C ASN A 191 -24.94 -3.89 13.82
N ILE A 192 -24.16 -4.97 13.91
CA ILE A 192 -22.77 -4.97 13.46
C ILE A 192 -22.89 -4.63 11.98
N ARG A 193 -23.06 -3.34 11.71
CA ARG A 193 -22.57 -2.69 10.51
C ARG A 193 -21.14 -3.16 10.46
N ARG A 194 -20.90 -4.20 9.64
CA ARG A 194 -19.58 -4.77 9.38
C ARG A 194 -18.61 -3.60 9.34
N LYS A 195 -17.51 -3.68 10.08
CA LYS A 195 -16.39 -2.73 10.01
C LYS A 195 -15.98 -2.68 8.53
N ALA A 196 -16.65 -1.83 7.76
CA ALA A 196 -16.65 -1.90 6.32
C ALA A 196 -15.32 -1.33 5.90
N GLY A 197 -14.48 -2.19 5.34
CA GLY A 197 -13.23 -1.75 4.74
C GLY A 197 -13.52 -0.61 3.77
N VAL A 198 -12.75 0.45 3.85
CA VAL A 198 -12.80 1.55 2.89
C VAL A 198 -11.45 1.73 2.24
N PHE A 199 -11.47 2.14 0.98
CA PHE A 199 -10.30 2.32 0.14
C PHE A 199 -10.25 3.77 -0.34
N VAL A 200 -9.04 4.35 -0.42
CA VAL A 200 -8.87 5.61 -1.14
C VAL A 200 -8.66 5.32 -2.62
N ARG A 201 -9.34 6.09 -3.48
CA ARG A 201 -9.03 6.12 -4.91
C ARG A 201 -8.78 7.54 -5.38
N ALA A 202 -7.89 7.68 -6.36
CA ALA A 202 -7.61 8.94 -7.03
C ALA A 202 -7.94 8.87 -8.53
N SER A 203 -8.33 10.01 -9.09
CA SER A 203 -8.60 10.25 -10.51
C SER A 203 -7.94 11.57 -10.92
N PHE A 204 -7.62 11.72 -12.20
CA PHE A 204 -7.03 12.96 -12.73
C PHE A 204 -7.75 13.36 -14.02
N GLY A 205 -8.19 14.61 -14.11
CA GLY A 205 -9.02 15.10 -15.21
C GLY A 205 -10.39 14.41 -15.28
N LYS A 206 -10.87 14.11 -16.49
CA LYS A 206 -12.16 13.42 -16.74
C LYS A 206 -12.10 11.89 -16.63
N ARG A 207 -10.95 11.32 -16.28
CA ARG A 207 -10.73 9.88 -16.24
C ARG A 207 -11.42 9.26 -15.00
N LYS A 208 -11.96 8.04 -15.13
CA LYS A 208 -12.49 7.25 -13.99
C LYS A 208 -11.38 7.05 -12.94
N PRO A 209 -11.68 6.78 -11.65
CA PRO A 209 -10.68 6.54 -10.61
C PRO A 209 -9.68 5.47 -11.03
N ILE A 210 -8.39 5.83 -11.07
CA ILE A 210 -7.33 5.10 -11.78
C ILE A 210 -6.46 4.28 -10.81
N SER A 211 -6.36 4.70 -9.56
CA SER A 211 -5.52 4.04 -8.56
C SER A 211 -6.33 3.78 -7.31
N ALA A 212 -6.23 2.55 -6.79
CA ALA A 212 -6.81 2.15 -5.53
C ALA A 212 -5.70 1.76 -4.57
N ASP A 213 -5.81 2.26 -3.34
CA ASP A 213 -5.19 1.56 -2.21
C ASP A 213 -5.67 0.10 -2.21
N SER A 214 -4.76 -0.84 -2.03
CA SER A 214 -5.07 -2.27 -1.97
C SER A 214 -5.38 -2.74 -0.55
N ILE A 215 -5.11 -1.91 0.45
CA ILE A 215 -5.28 -2.25 1.86
C ILE A 215 -6.54 -1.56 2.39
N PRO A 216 -7.60 -2.31 2.75
CA PRO A 216 -8.78 -1.70 3.34
C PRO A 216 -8.42 -1.02 4.66
N MET A 217 -8.95 0.17 4.87
CA MET A 217 -8.93 0.86 6.16
C MET A 217 -10.24 0.62 6.90
N VAL A 218 -10.17 0.66 8.22
CA VAL A 218 -11.37 0.70 9.06
C VAL A 218 -11.44 2.09 9.68
N ALA A 219 -12.55 2.78 9.46
CA ALA A 219 -12.77 4.08 10.08
C ALA A 219 -12.75 3.95 11.60
N ARG A 220 -11.88 4.73 12.26
CA ARG A 220 -11.72 4.74 13.72
C ARG A 220 -11.65 6.19 14.21
N PRO A 221 -12.55 6.63 15.10
CA PRO A 221 -12.48 7.97 15.69
C PRO A 221 -11.16 8.19 16.44
N GLY A 222 -10.65 9.42 16.40
CA GLY A 222 -9.36 9.79 16.96
C GLY A 222 -8.15 9.28 16.18
N VAL A 223 -8.35 8.60 15.04
CA VAL A 223 -7.26 8.02 14.24
C VAL A 223 -7.04 8.79 12.94
N SER A 224 -5.76 8.95 12.59
CA SER A 224 -5.32 9.39 11.27
C SER A 224 -4.69 8.22 10.52
N HIS A 225 -5.11 7.99 9.27
CA HIS A 225 -4.42 7.09 8.36
C HIS A 225 -3.67 7.88 7.29
N TYR A 226 -2.45 7.43 7.00
CA TYR A 226 -1.64 7.93 5.90
C TYR A 226 -1.67 6.95 4.73
N ARG A 227 -1.94 7.42 3.51
CA ARG A 227 -2.09 6.63 2.28
C ARG A 227 -1.54 7.36 1.06
N ASP A 228 -0.41 6.90 0.53
CA ASP A 228 0.06 7.38 -0.77
C ASP A 228 -0.63 6.61 -1.91
N LEU A 229 -0.91 7.31 -3.00
CA LEU A 229 -1.47 6.75 -4.23
C LEU A 229 -0.54 7.03 -5.39
N ILE A 230 -0.38 6.06 -6.29
CA ILE A 230 0.39 6.22 -7.54
C ILE A 230 -0.60 6.13 -8.70
N LEU A 231 -0.69 7.19 -9.50
CA LEU A 231 -1.43 7.19 -10.76
C LEU A 231 -0.49 6.77 -11.90
N ASN A 232 -0.82 5.66 -12.54
CA ASN A 232 -0.11 5.21 -13.72
C ASN A 232 -0.90 5.61 -14.98
N PHE A 233 -0.41 6.62 -15.71
CA PHE A 233 -1.06 7.09 -16.93
C PHE A 233 -0.80 6.18 -18.14
N ASP A 234 0.35 5.50 -18.17
CA ASP A 234 0.80 4.67 -19.29
C ASP A 234 -0.07 3.43 -19.50
N GLN A 235 -0.77 2.97 -18.45
CA GLN A 235 -1.65 1.80 -18.53
C GLN A 235 -2.91 2.02 -19.40
N TYR A 236 -3.16 3.24 -19.88
CA TYR A 236 -4.40 3.57 -20.61
C TYR A 236 -4.20 3.90 -22.08
N GLU A 237 -2.96 4.02 -22.58
CA GLU A 237 -2.75 4.06 -24.02
C GLU A 237 -2.98 2.64 -24.60
N GLY A 238 -4.23 2.33 -24.92
CA GLY A 238 -4.63 1.12 -25.65
C GLY A 238 -5.57 0.15 -24.93
N LEU A 239 -5.92 0.38 -23.66
CA LEU A 239 -6.87 -0.47 -22.92
C LEU A 239 -8.26 0.19 -22.85
N LYS A 240 -9.25 -0.39 -23.54
CA LYS A 240 -10.66 -0.06 -23.29
C LYS A 240 -10.99 -0.52 -21.87
N PRO A 241 -11.47 0.36 -20.98
CA PRO A 241 -11.88 -0.04 -19.64
C PRO A 241 -13.10 -0.96 -19.81
N THR A 242 -12.93 -2.26 -19.57
CA THR A 242 -14.08 -3.14 -19.37
C THR A 242 -14.62 -2.86 -17.97
N ASP A 243 -15.93 -2.65 -17.86
CA ASP A 243 -16.55 -2.01 -16.70
C ASP A 243 -16.59 -2.88 -15.43
N ASP A 244 -16.07 -4.12 -15.47
CA ASP A 244 -16.36 -5.10 -14.42
C ASP A 244 -15.19 -5.53 -13.50
N ASN A 245 -13.92 -5.14 -13.75
CA ASN A 245 -12.86 -5.39 -12.75
C ASN A 245 -11.57 -4.55 -12.93
N PRO A 246 -11.46 -3.35 -12.32
CA PRO A 246 -10.36 -2.42 -12.59
C PRO A 246 -9.04 -2.71 -11.84
N ILE A 247 -8.91 -3.81 -11.09
CA ILE A 247 -7.80 -3.98 -10.13
C ILE A 247 -6.59 -4.72 -10.73
N HIS A 248 -6.73 -5.40 -11.87
CA HIS A 248 -5.62 -6.15 -12.48
C HIS A 248 -5.50 -5.86 -13.98
N THR A 249 -4.82 -4.77 -14.35
CA THR A 249 -4.55 -4.40 -15.75
C THR A 249 -3.61 -5.38 -16.47
N THR A 250 -3.08 -6.39 -15.78
CA THR A 250 -2.28 -7.45 -16.37
C THR A 250 -2.68 -8.78 -15.76
N ARG A 251 -2.87 -9.81 -16.60
CA ARG A 251 -3.22 -11.16 -16.19
C ARG A 251 -2.17 -11.81 -15.28
N PHE A 252 -0.90 -11.46 -15.45
CA PHE A 252 0.20 -12.13 -14.75
C PHE A 252 0.84 -11.26 -13.67
N LEU A 253 1.15 -11.89 -12.54
CA LEU A 253 1.73 -11.25 -11.36
C LEU A 253 2.88 -12.10 -10.82
N GLY A 254 4.10 -11.57 -10.86
CA GLY A 254 5.28 -12.16 -10.25
C GLY A 254 5.48 -11.75 -8.79
N ASN A 255 5.98 -12.68 -7.99
CA ASN A 255 6.49 -12.46 -6.64
C ASN A 255 8.01 -12.30 -6.67
N SER A 256 8.54 -11.10 -6.44
CA SER A 256 9.98 -10.84 -6.54
C SER A 256 10.81 -11.53 -5.47
N ALA A 257 10.21 -11.89 -4.32
CA ALA A 257 10.89 -12.64 -3.27
C ALA A 257 11.03 -14.11 -3.62
N THR A 258 9.94 -14.75 -4.08
CA THR A 258 9.96 -16.16 -4.44
C THR A 258 10.31 -16.40 -5.90
N ARG A 259 10.37 -15.39 -6.75
CA ARG A 259 10.50 -15.53 -8.22
C ARG A 259 9.43 -16.42 -8.86
N GLU A 260 8.23 -16.47 -8.29
CA GLU A 260 7.09 -17.22 -8.87
C GLU A 260 6.15 -16.29 -9.65
N LEU A 261 5.70 -16.72 -10.81
CA LEU A 261 4.70 -16.08 -11.66
C LEU A 261 3.33 -16.70 -11.39
N HIS A 262 2.36 -15.84 -11.13
CA HIS A 262 0.98 -16.21 -10.87
C HIS A 262 0.07 -15.76 -12.02
N ASP A 263 -0.96 -16.56 -12.32
CA ASP A 263 -2.05 -16.20 -13.25
C ASP A 263 -3.25 -15.74 -12.43
N LEU A 264 -3.59 -14.46 -12.54
CA LEU A 264 -4.69 -13.84 -11.80
C LEU A 264 -6.07 -14.29 -12.28
N GLU A 265 -6.17 -14.85 -13.49
CA GLU A 265 -7.42 -15.44 -14.02
C GLU A 265 -7.57 -16.93 -13.68
N ASN A 266 -6.52 -17.56 -13.13
CA ASN A 266 -6.51 -18.99 -12.78
C ASN A 266 -5.96 -19.22 -11.37
N GLU A 267 -6.40 -18.41 -10.41
CA GLU A 267 -6.06 -18.58 -9.00
C GLU A 267 -6.76 -19.82 -8.42
N LYS A 268 -5.98 -20.76 -7.87
CA LYS A 268 -6.50 -21.97 -7.22
C LYS A 268 -6.29 -21.92 -5.71
N GLN A 269 -7.11 -22.67 -4.98
CA GLN A 269 -6.96 -22.89 -3.55
C GLN A 269 -5.56 -23.49 -3.27
N GLY A 270 -4.69 -22.72 -2.59
CA GLY A 270 -3.29 -23.07 -2.36
C GLY A 270 -2.30 -22.06 -2.96
N CYS A 271 -2.75 -21.25 -3.91
CA CYS A 271 -1.98 -20.12 -4.39
C CYS A 271 -1.85 -19.04 -3.30
N ARG A 272 -0.63 -18.56 -3.04
CA ARG A 272 -0.35 -17.59 -1.95
C ARG A 272 -0.33 -16.14 -2.43
N ILE A 273 -1.03 -15.81 -3.53
CA ILE A 273 -1.06 -14.45 -4.10
C ILE A 273 -1.57 -13.43 -3.08
N GLY A 274 -2.65 -13.74 -2.37
CA GLY A 274 -3.23 -12.85 -1.35
C GLY A 274 -2.28 -12.51 -0.19
N MET A 275 -1.33 -13.40 0.12
CA MET A 275 -0.33 -13.20 1.18
C MET A 275 0.92 -12.46 0.70
N MET A 276 1.04 -12.22 -0.60
CA MET A 276 2.21 -11.55 -1.16
C MET A 276 2.21 -10.07 -0.78
N ARG A 277 3.30 -9.63 -0.16
CA ARG A 277 3.51 -8.22 0.19
C ARG A 277 3.55 -7.35 -1.07
N PHE A 278 3.06 -6.12 -0.97
CA PHE A 278 2.94 -5.21 -2.11
C PHE A 278 4.28 -4.90 -2.79
N ASP A 279 5.35 -4.80 -2.00
CA ASP A 279 6.72 -4.53 -2.46
C ASP A 279 7.35 -5.70 -3.23
N HIS A 280 6.72 -6.87 -3.18
CA HIS A 280 7.12 -8.04 -3.97
C HIS A 280 6.30 -8.24 -5.25
N ARG A 281 5.28 -7.42 -5.51
CA ARG A 281 4.40 -7.60 -6.67
C ARG A 281 5.02 -6.98 -7.92
N ILE A 282 5.25 -7.79 -8.95
CA ILE A 282 5.69 -7.34 -10.27
C ILE A 282 4.70 -7.79 -11.33
N TYR A 283 4.07 -6.85 -12.02
CA TYR A 283 3.03 -7.13 -13.01
C TYR A 283 3.64 -7.35 -14.39
N PHE A 284 3.22 -8.43 -15.08
CA PHE A 284 3.71 -8.81 -16.41
C PHE A 284 2.57 -8.85 -17.42
N LYS A 285 2.79 -8.27 -18.60
CA LYS A 285 1.79 -8.29 -19.68
C LYS A 285 1.65 -9.68 -20.31
N THR A 286 2.77 -10.39 -20.47
CA THR A 286 2.80 -11.73 -21.08
C THR A 286 3.66 -12.69 -20.25
N ILE A 287 3.45 -14.00 -20.45
CA ILE A 287 4.22 -15.05 -19.77
C ILE A 287 5.70 -14.96 -20.15
N GLU A 288 5.99 -14.72 -21.42
CA GLU A 288 7.34 -14.65 -21.98
C GLU A 288 8.13 -13.55 -21.27
N SER A 289 7.53 -12.37 -21.07
CA SER A 289 8.19 -11.26 -20.37
C SER A 289 8.55 -11.57 -18.92
N ALA A 290 7.81 -12.47 -18.26
CA ALA A 290 8.10 -12.91 -16.91
C ALA A 290 9.21 -13.97 -16.89
N GLN A 291 9.18 -14.92 -17.82
CA GLN A 291 10.22 -15.94 -17.97
C GLN A 291 11.57 -15.31 -18.34
N ASP A 292 11.58 -14.33 -19.25
CA ASP A 292 12.76 -13.53 -19.60
C ASP A 292 13.32 -12.78 -18.39
N ALA A 293 12.45 -12.37 -17.46
CA ALA A 293 12.84 -11.77 -16.19
C ALA A 293 13.29 -12.79 -15.11
N GLY A 294 13.32 -14.08 -15.46
CA GLY A 294 13.77 -15.18 -14.61
C GLY A 294 12.74 -15.63 -13.57
N TYR A 295 11.44 -15.48 -13.85
CA TYR A 295 10.37 -16.02 -13.00
C TYR A 295 10.03 -17.44 -13.41
N ASP A 296 9.78 -18.29 -12.41
CA ASP A 296 9.25 -19.64 -12.57
C ASP A 296 7.73 -19.65 -12.42
N PHE A 297 7.04 -20.66 -12.94
CA PHE A 297 5.59 -20.73 -12.84
C PHE A 297 5.15 -21.17 -11.44
N CYS A 298 4.14 -20.51 -10.88
CA CYS A 298 3.48 -21.01 -9.68
C CYS A 298 2.77 -22.34 -9.98
N ALA A 299 3.17 -23.40 -9.29
CA ALA A 299 2.62 -24.75 -9.45
C ALA A 299 1.08 -24.83 -9.30
N TYR A 300 0.48 -23.93 -8.51
CA TYR A 300 -0.98 -23.89 -8.32
C TYR A 300 -1.70 -23.22 -9.49
N CYS A 301 -1.17 -22.10 -10.01
CA CYS A 301 -1.77 -21.38 -11.14
C CYS A 301 -1.57 -22.12 -12.46
N PHE A 302 -0.38 -22.68 -12.69
CA PHE A 302 0.02 -23.19 -14.00
C PHE A 302 0.15 -24.72 -14.07
N GLY A 303 0.10 -25.42 -12.93
CA GLY A 303 0.37 -26.85 -12.84
C GLY A 303 1.80 -27.16 -12.41
N ARG A 304 1.99 -28.30 -11.73
CA ARG A 304 3.30 -28.78 -11.25
C ARG A 304 4.25 -29.15 -12.38
N ASP A 305 3.70 -29.52 -13.54
CA ASP A 305 4.43 -29.83 -14.77
C ASP A 305 5.17 -28.62 -15.35
N LYS A 306 4.66 -27.41 -15.12
CA LYS A 306 5.29 -26.16 -15.59
C LYS A 306 6.21 -25.52 -14.56
N SER A 307 5.98 -25.77 -13.27
CA SER A 307 6.84 -25.33 -12.18
C SER A 307 8.17 -26.08 -12.22
N LYS A 308 9.29 -25.37 -12.07
CA LYS A 308 10.62 -26.00 -11.88
C LYS A 308 10.89 -26.32 -10.41
N ARG A 309 9.96 -25.98 -9.52
CA ARG A 309 9.98 -26.25 -8.07
C ARG A 309 9.04 -27.37 -7.67
#